data_AF-A0A453FEQ8-F1
#
_entry.id   AF-A0A453FEQ8-F1
#
_cell.length_a   1.000
_cell.length_b   1.000
_cell.length_c   1.000
_cell.angle_alpha   90.00
_cell.angle_beta   90.00
_cell.angle_gamma   90.00
#
_symmetry.space_group_name_H-M   'P 1'
#
loop_
_entity.id
_entity.type
_entity.pdbx_description
1 polymer ?
#
loop_
_entity_poly.entity_id
_entity_poly.type
_entity_poly.pdbx_seq_one_letter_code
_entity_poly.pdbx_strand_id
1 'polypeptide(L)'
;MLVLAPAVCILSGIALSEAFNVLTRSMKFQRPISDDTLPTAGDSTPGSSSTATITTSTKNANIKKEKMGTISKERSSKKSRKETELVGSSPVRPEKEEKLCVLPSEASAMGILFLIMLCGLYVIHCVWAAAEAYSAPSIVLTSRSHDGLHVYDDFRESYAWLRHNTEVDDKVASWWDYGYQTTAMANRTVIVDNNTWNNTHIATVGTAMSSPEKGAWEIFNSLDVKYVLVVFGG
;
A
#
# COMPACT_ATOMS: atom_id res chain seq x y z
N MET A 1 -10.38 -13.48 -2.02
CA MET A 1 -9.78 -12.44 -2.89
C MET A 1 -8.64 -11.68 -2.21
N LEU A 2 -8.85 -10.98 -1.09
CA LEU A 2 -7.85 -10.09 -0.46
C LEU A 2 -6.43 -10.67 -0.29
N VAL A 3 -6.27 -11.96 0.05
CA VAL A 3 -4.96 -12.61 0.27
C VAL A 3 -3.99 -12.48 -0.91
N LEU A 4 -4.48 -12.44 -2.15
CA LEU A 4 -3.63 -12.32 -3.34
C LEU A 4 -3.39 -10.86 -3.78
N ALA A 5 -4.13 -9.89 -3.23
CA ALA A 5 -4.04 -8.49 -3.68
C ALA A 5 -2.62 -7.90 -3.57
N PRO A 6 -1.84 -8.10 -2.48
CA PRO A 6 -0.47 -7.59 -2.41
C PRO A 6 0.45 -8.17 -3.50
N ALA A 7 0.32 -9.47 -3.78
CA ALA A 7 1.11 -10.15 -4.82
C ALA A 7 0.75 -9.63 -6.22
N VAL A 8 -0.55 -9.45 -6.51
CA VAL A 8 -1.02 -8.87 -7.79
C VAL A 8 -0.50 -7.44 -7.95
N CYS A 9 -0.61 -6.59 -6.93
CA CYS A 9 -0.11 -5.21 -7.00
C CYS A 9 1.40 -5.14 -7.27
N ILE A 10 2.21 -5.99 -6.62
CA ILE A 10 3.66 -6.07 -6.85
C ILE A 10 3.97 -6.53 -8.28
N LEU A 11 3.31 -7.60 -8.76
CA LEU A 11 3.51 -8.11 -10.12
C LEU A 11 3.08 -7.11 -11.19
N SER A 12 1.95 -6.40 -11.00
CA SER A 12 1.53 -5.31 -11.88
C SER A 12 2.52 -4.14 -11.88
N GLY A 13 3.10 -3.78 -10.73
CA GLY A 13 4.14 -2.75 -10.64
C GLY A 13 5.42 -3.13 -11.40
N ILE A 14 5.87 -4.38 -11.27
CA ILE A 14 7.03 -4.90 -12.01
C ILE A 14 6.75 -4.91 -13.52
N ALA A 15 5.58 -5.42 -13.94
CA ALA A 15 5.20 -5.45 -15.35
C ALA A 15 5.10 -4.04 -15.97
N LEU A 16 4.59 -3.07 -15.22
CA LEU A 16 4.51 -1.66 -15.63
C LEU A 16 5.91 -1.02 -15.74
N SER A 17 6.79 -1.31 -14.79
CA SER A 17 8.20 -0.87 -14.82
C SER A 17 8.94 -1.42 -16.03
N GLU A 18 8.84 -2.72 -16.31
CA GLU A 18 9.52 -3.34 -17.45
C GLU A 18 8.96 -2.89 -18.79
N ALA A 19 7.65 -2.71 -18.91
CA ALA A 19 7.05 -2.11 -20.10
C ALA A 19 7.61 -0.69 -20.35
N PHE A 20 7.70 0.15 -19.31
CA PHE A 20 8.25 1.50 -19.41
C PHE A 20 9.77 1.50 -19.71
N ASN A 21 10.53 0.57 -19.14
CA ASN A 21 11.96 0.38 -19.42
C ASN A 21 12.20 0.01 -20.90
N VAL A 22 11.43 -0.93 -21.45
CA VAL A 22 11.54 -1.33 -22.87
C VAL A 22 11.19 -0.17 -23.81
N LEU A 23 10.08 0.53 -23.54
CA LEU A 23 9.63 1.66 -24.37
C LEU A 23 10.64 2.83 -24.34
N THR A 24 11.10 3.25 -23.16
CA THR A 24 12.05 4.36 -23.06
C THR A 24 13.45 4.01 -23.56
N ARG A 25 13.85 2.73 -23.57
CA ARG A 25 15.12 2.27 -24.14
C ARG A 25 15.13 2.27 -25.66
N SER A 26 14.04 1.86 -26.32
CA SER A 26 13.97 1.88 -27.79
C SER A 26 14.02 3.29 -28.36
N MET A 27 13.31 4.26 -27.75
CA MET A 27 13.36 5.68 -28.12
C MET A 27 14.78 6.28 -28.01
N LYS A 28 15.60 5.81 -27.05
CA LYS A 28 16.99 6.28 -26.91
C LYS A 28 17.92 5.63 -27.94
N PHE A 29 17.74 4.35 -28.25
CA PHE A 29 18.64 3.61 -29.13
C PHE A 29 18.54 4.05 -30.61
N GLN A 30 17.34 4.45 -31.07
CA GLN A 30 17.15 4.96 -32.43
C GLN A 30 17.55 6.44 -32.63
N ARG A 31 18.25 7.05 -31.67
CA ARG A 31 18.73 8.44 -31.76
C ARG A 31 20.26 8.58 -31.72
N PRO A 32 21.03 7.83 -32.54
CA PRO A 32 22.48 8.00 -32.60
C PRO A 32 22.86 9.31 -33.32
N ILE A 33 23.68 10.11 -32.64
CA ILE A 33 24.70 11.03 -33.17
C ILE A 33 24.35 11.70 -34.52
N SER A 34 23.85 12.93 -34.46
CA SER A 34 23.72 13.83 -35.61
C SER A 34 24.34 15.20 -35.30
N ASP A 35 25.52 15.18 -34.69
CA ASP A 35 26.36 16.35 -34.37
C ASP A 35 27.85 15.92 -34.36
N ASP A 36 28.41 15.53 -35.53
CA ASP A 36 29.86 15.37 -35.70
C ASP A 36 30.29 15.36 -37.19
N THR A 37 30.07 16.48 -37.89
CA THR A 37 30.63 16.70 -39.25
C THR A 37 31.33 18.05 -39.33
N LEU A 38 32.63 18.05 -39.06
CA LEU A 38 33.53 19.19 -39.21
C LEU A 38 33.83 19.48 -40.70
N PRO A 39 33.61 20.71 -41.21
CA PRO A 39 34.20 21.18 -42.47
C PRO A 39 35.54 21.89 -42.21
N THR A 40 36.62 21.42 -42.83
CA THR A 40 37.98 21.95 -42.61
C THR A 40 38.40 22.97 -43.67
N ALA A 41 38.76 24.18 -43.19
CA ALA A 41 39.60 25.22 -43.83
C ALA A 41 39.15 25.87 -45.16
N GLY A 42 39.16 27.22 -45.17
CA GLY A 42 38.96 28.06 -46.36
C GLY A 42 39.12 29.56 -46.09
N ASP A 43 40.34 30.07 -46.28
CA ASP A 43 40.78 31.48 -46.44
C ASP A 43 40.40 32.62 -45.45
N SER A 44 41.44 33.05 -44.72
CA SER A 44 42.06 34.40 -44.75
C SER A 44 41.40 35.70 -44.25
N THR A 45 42.26 36.46 -43.53
CA THR A 45 42.29 37.93 -43.25
C THR A 45 41.85 38.37 -41.83
N PRO A 46 42.67 39.15 -41.08
CA PRO A 46 42.44 39.44 -39.65
C PRO A 46 41.85 40.83 -39.34
N GLY A 47 41.23 40.99 -38.16
CA GLY A 47 40.75 42.30 -37.68
C GLY A 47 40.36 42.39 -36.20
N SER A 48 41.21 43.08 -35.41
CA SER A 48 40.90 43.93 -34.24
C SER A 48 39.94 43.45 -33.12
N SER A 49 40.50 43.31 -31.90
CA SER A 49 40.01 43.89 -30.61
C SER A 49 38.58 43.54 -30.07
N SER A 50 38.30 43.39 -28.76
CA SER A 50 38.99 43.90 -27.56
C SER A 50 38.84 42.99 -26.33
N THR A 51 39.88 43.05 -25.49
CA THR A 51 39.99 42.73 -24.06
C THR A 51 38.71 42.84 -23.20
N ALA A 52 38.44 41.82 -22.37
CA ALA A 52 37.75 41.95 -21.08
C ALA A 52 38.05 40.78 -20.11
N THR A 53 39.31 40.59 -19.72
CA THR A 53 39.69 39.60 -18.68
C THR A 53 39.74 40.25 -17.30
N ILE A 54 38.94 39.77 -16.33
CA ILE A 54 39.36 39.74 -14.92
C ILE A 54 39.07 38.36 -14.34
N THR A 55 40.12 37.76 -13.76
CA THR A 55 40.12 36.44 -13.11
C THR A 55 40.35 36.62 -11.62
N THR A 56 39.66 35.85 -10.76
CA THR A 56 40.14 35.17 -9.52
C THR A 56 38.90 34.71 -8.71
N SER A 57 38.78 33.52 -8.11
CA SER A 57 39.70 32.61 -7.41
C SER A 57 39.94 32.99 -5.93
N THR A 58 39.83 32.11 -4.92
CA THR A 58 39.55 30.64 -4.95
C THR A 58 38.23 30.30 -4.20
N LYS A 59 38.08 29.59 -3.06
CA LYS A 59 38.99 28.83 -2.16
C LYS A 59 38.20 27.78 -1.34
N ASN A 60 38.92 26.87 -0.67
CA ASN A 60 38.36 25.66 -0.03
C ASN A 60 38.29 25.74 1.50
N ALA A 61 37.45 24.89 2.11
CA ALA A 61 37.68 24.29 3.43
C ALA A 61 37.24 22.81 3.41
N ASN A 62 38.00 21.90 4.05
CA ASN A 62 37.78 20.44 4.03
C ASN A 62 38.50 19.79 5.22
N ILE A 63 37.80 18.97 6.04
CA ILE A 63 38.38 18.28 7.21
C ILE A 63 37.89 16.82 7.29
N LYS A 64 38.80 15.95 7.76
CA LYS A 64 38.75 14.47 7.91
C LYS A 64 38.53 14.09 9.41
N LYS A 65 38.46 12.84 9.95
CA LYS A 65 39.05 11.52 9.62
C LYS A 65 38.51 10.42 10.61
N GLU A 66 38.49 9.13 10.22
CA GLU A 66 38.89 7.87 10.97
C GLU A 66 38.39 7.54 12.42
N LYS A 67 38.35 6.28 12.98
CA LYS A 67 38.44 4.87 12.48
C LYS A 67 38.27 3.80 13.62
N MET A 68 37.97 2.52 13.26
CA MET A 68 37.95 1.27 14.08
C MET A 68 36.74 1.12 15.05
N GLY A 69 36.39 -0.04 15.65
CA GLY A 69 36.92 -1.43 15.66
C GLY A 69 36.20 -2.29 16.75
N THR A 70 36.45 -3.59 17.04
CA THR A 70 37.15 -4.73 16.38
C THR A 70 37.00 -6.02 17.23
N ILE A 71 37.12 -7.25 16.64
CA ILE A 71 37.22 -8.59 17.30
C ILE A 71 35.90 -9.09 17.98
N SER A 72 35.51 -10.38 18.09
CA SER A 72 36.09 -11.73 17.78
C SER A 72 35.20 -12.52 16.77
N LYS A 73 34.97 -13.85 16.68
CA LYS A 73 35.28 -15.16 17.37
C LYS A 73 35.02 -16.30 16.33
N GLU A 74 35.20 -17.63 16.46
CA GLU A 74 35.70 -18.56 17.50
C GLU A 74 36.41 -19.82 16.89
N ARG A 75 35.72 -20.96 16.72
CA ARG A 75 36.20 -22.34 16.40
C ARG A 75 35.04 -23.19 15.82
N SER A 76 35.20 -24.30 15.08
CA SER A 76 36.36 -25.14 14.64
C SER A 76 35.83 -26.24 13.67
N SER A 77 36.59 -26.99 12.85
CA SER A 77 37.89 -26.83 12.12
C SER A 77 38.23 -28.17 11.38
N LYS A 78 39.33 -28.20 10.60
CA LYS A 78 40.05 -29.39 10.04
C LYS A 78 39.33 -30.33 9.02
N LYS A 79 39.88 -30.39 7.79
CA LYS A 79 40.79 -31.48 7.33
C LYS A 79 41.62 -31.03 6.10
N SER A 80 42.79 -31.63 5.89
CA SER A 80 43.74 -31.38 4.78
C SER A 80 43.59 -32.47 3.67
N ARG A 81 44.32 -32.52 2.53
CA ARG A 81 45.65 -31.99 2.15
C ARG A 81 45.90 -32.12 0.62
N LYS A 82 46.47 -31.09 -0.04
CA LYS A 82 47.62 -31.12 -0.99
C LYS A 82 47.63 -29.89 -1.92
N GLU A 83 48.80 -29.27 -2.11
CA GLU A 83 49.06 -28.36 -3.22
C GLU A 83 49.48 -29.12 -4.49
N THR A 84 49.20 -28.51 -5.65
CA THR A 84 50.18 -28.32 -6.73
C THR A 84 49.86 -26.96 -7.37
N GLU A 85 50.79 -26.00 -7.33
CA GLU A 85 50.69 -24.80 -8.18
C GLU A 85 51.08 -25.14 -9.62
N LEU A 86 50.44 -24.50 -10.60
CA LEU A 86 51.09 -24.04 -11.83
C LEU A 86 50.22 -23.00 -12.55
N VAL A 87 50.86 -22.06 -13.24
CA VAL A 87 50.21 -20.86 -13.81
C VAL A 87 49.41 -21.20 -15.07
N GLY A 88 48.17 -20.70 -15.12
CA GLY A 88 47.31 -20.75 -16.31
C GLY A 88 46.41 -19.52 -16.40
N SER A 89 46.38 -18.86 -17.56
CA SER A 89 45.63 -17.61 -17.78
C SER A 89 44.12 -17.83 -17.74
N SER A 90 43.40 -17.08 -16.92
CA SER A 90 41.94 -17.04 -16.96
C SER A 90 41.46 -16.36 -18.25
N PRO A 91 40.67 -17.02 -19.12
CA PRO A 91 40.03 -16.36 -20.24
C PRO A 91 38.88 -15.48 -19.74
N VAL A 92 38.86 -14.23 -20.20
CA VAL A 92 37.72 -13.33 -19.97
C VAL A 92 36.49 -13.93 -20.64
N ARG A 93 35.42 -14.15 -19.87
CA ARG A 93 34.11 -14.54 -20.43
C ARG A 93 33.52 -13.33 -21.12
N PRO A 94 33.12 -13.40 -22.41
CA PRO A 94 32.40 -12.30 -23.03
C PRO A 94 31.02 -12.16 -22.38
N GLU A 95 30.62 -10.93 -22.09
CA GLU A 95 29.22 -10.65 -21.79
C GLU A 95 28.38 -10.99 -23.03
N LYS A 96 27.27 -11.71 -22.83
CA LYS A 96 26.29 -11.88 -23.89
C LYS A 96 25.48 -10.60 -24.00
N GLU A 97 25.72 -9.83 -25.05
CA GLU A 97 24.76 -8.80 -25.48
C GLU A 97 23.42 -9.48 -25.77
N GLU A 98 22.43 -9.28 -24.90
CA GLU A 98 21.07 -9.66 -25.19
C GLU A 98 20.55 -8.78 -26.33
N LYS A 99 20.27 -9.41 -27.48
CA LYS A 99 19.60 -8.76 -28.62
C LYS A 99 18.12 -8.55 -28.31
N LEU A 100 17.88 -7.61 -27.40
CA LEU A 100 16.55 -7.21 -26.93
C LEU A 100 15.74 -6.54 -28.05
N CYS A 101 14.43 -6.74 -28.03
CA CYS A 101 13.52 -6.23 -29.06
C CYS A 101 13.46 -4.70 -29.07
N VAL A 102 14.18 -4.06 -29.99
CA VAL A 102 14.04 -2.63 -30.28
C VAL A 102 12.77 -2.41 -31.13
N LEU A 103 11.71 -1.98 -30.47
CA LEU A 103 10.49 -1.50 -31.14
C LEU A 103 10.76 -0.18 -31.90
N PRO A 104 10.10 0.10 -33.03
CA PRO A 104 10.20 1.39 -33.72
C PRO A 104 9.82 2.58 -32.82
N SER A 105 10.50 3.71 -33.00
CA SER A 105 10.32 4.96 -32.24
C SER A 105 8.85 5.38 -32.14
N GLU A 106 8.13 5.36 -33.27
CA GLU A 106 6.72 5.77 -33.34
C GLU A 106 5.81 4.83 -32.54
N ALA A 107 6.03 3.51 -32.67
CA ALA A 107 5.31 2.51 -31.90
C ALA A 107 5.60 2.62 -30.39
N SER A 108 6.83 3.03 -30.03
CA SER A 108 7.21 3.25 -28.64
C SER A 108 6.57 4.52 -28.06
N ALA A 109 6.59 5.63 -28.80
CA ALA A 109 5.93 6.88 -28.41
C ALA A 109 4.40 6.68 -28.26
N MET A 110 3.77 5.95 -29.19
CA MET A 110 2.38 5.51 -29.07
C MET A 110 2.14 4.66 -27.82
N GLY A 111 3.05 3.72 -27.53
CA GLY A 111 2.97 2.88 -26.33
C GLY A 111 3.02 3.67 -25.03
N ILE A 112 3.91 4.67 -24.92
CA ILE A 112 3.99 5.56 -23.75
C ILE A 112 2.73 6.43 -23.63
N LEU A 113 2.23 7.00 -24.73
CA LEU A 113 1.01 7.80 -24.73
C LEU A 113 -0.21 6.97 -24.30
N PHE A 114 -0.34 5.75 -24.80
CA PHE A 114 -1.38 4.79 -24.41
C PHE A 114 -1.28 4.41 -22.92
N LEU A 115 -0.05 4.22 -22.41
CA LEU A 115 0.18 3.91 -21.00
C LEU A 115 -0.24 5.08 -20.08
N ILE A 116 0.11 6.32 -20.45
CA ILE A 116 -0.32 7.53 -19.72
C ILE A 116 -1.85 7.66 -19.73
N MET A 117 -2.50 7.39 -20.87
CA MET A 117 -3.96 7.41 -21.00
C MET A 117 -4.62 6.36 -20.09
N LEU A 118 -4.11 5.11 -20.08
CA LEU A 118 -4.61 4.06 -19.18
C LEU A 118 -4.41 4.41 -17.70
N CYS A 119 -3.26 4.99 -17.32
CA CYS A 119 -3.03 5.48 -15.96
C CYS A 119 -4.02 6.61 -15.59
N GLY A 120 -4.35 7.51 -16.52
CA GLY A 120 -5.36 8.54 -16.33
C GLY A 120 -6.76 7.96 -16.08
N LEU A 121 -7.20 7.00 -16.92
CA LEU A 121 -8.47 6.30 -16.73
C LEU A 121 -8.52 5.53 -15.40
N TYR A 122 -7.41 4.88 -15.01
CA TYR A 122 -7.28 4.19 -13.74
C TYR A 122 -7.46 5.13 -12.54
N VAL A 123 -6.82 6.30 -12.55
CA VAL A 123 -6.99 7.31 -11.49
C VAL A 123 -8.44 7.81 -11.42
N ILE A 124 -9.06 8.12 -12.56
CA ILE A 124 -10.47 8.55 -12.61
C ILE A 124 -11.39 7.46 -12.04
N HIS A 125 -11.19 6.20 -12.42
CA HIS A 125 -11.96 5.06 -11.92
C HIS A 125 -11.78 4.86 -10.40
N CYS A 126 -10.55 4.94 -9.89
CA CYS A 126 -10.28 4.82 -8.46
C CYS A 126 -10.88 5.96 -7.64
N VAL A 127 -10.86 7.20 -8.15
CA VAL A 127 -11.51 8.35 -7.48
C VAL A 127 -13.02 8.17 -7.44
N TRP A 128 -13.64 7.75 -8.55
CA TRP A 128 -15.08 7.47 -8.58
C TRP A 128 -15.47 6.32 -7.64
N ALA A 129 -14.74 5.20 -7.68
CA ALA A 129 -15.00 4.06 -6.81
C ALA A 129 -14.82 4.41 -5.32
N ALA A 130 -13.83 5.23 -4.98
CA ALA A 130 -13.64 5.73 -3.62
C ALA A 130 -14.83 6.57 -3.15
N ALA A 131 -15.30 7.51 -3.99
CA ALA A 131 -16.35 8.47 -3.65
C ALA A 131 -17.78 7.88 -3.61
N GLU A 132 -18.09 6.91 -4.49
CA GLU A 132 -19.44 6.34 -4.60
C GLU A 132 -19.60 5.03 -3.82
N ALA A 133 -18.57 4.16 -3.78
CA ALA A 133 -18.69 2.81 -3.23
C ALA A 133 -18.01 2.60 -1.86
N TYR A 134 -17.04 3.44 -1.47
CA TYR A 134 -16.26 3.24 -0.24
C TYR A 134 -16.46 4.32 0.84
N SER A 135 -16.84 5.55 0.50
CA SER A 135 -17.10 6.63 1.48
C SER A 135 -18.53 6.62 2.07
N ALA A 136 -19.05 5.44 2.41
CA ALA A 136 -20.34 5.28 3.10
C ALA A 136 -20.12 4.96 4.60
N PRO A 137 -20.67 5.74 5.55
CA PRO A 137 -20.57 5.43 6.98
C PRO A 137 -21.50 4.27 7.35
N SER A 138 -21.03 3.33 8.19
CA SER A 138 -21.80 2.15 8.62
C SER A 138 -22.59 2.33 9.93
N ILE A 139 -22.53 3.52 10.53
CA ILE A 139 -23.21 3.87 11.80
C ILE A 139 -24.43 4.77 11.62
N VAL A 140 -24.54 5.44 10.47
CA VAL A 140 -25.63 6.35 10.10
C VAL A 140 -26.19 5.86 8.78
N LEU A 141 -27.49 5.56 8.71
CA LEU A 141 -28.10 5.06 7.50
C LEU A 141 -28.62 6.25 6.67
N THR A 142 -28.22 6.31 5.40
CA THR A 142 -28.68 7.34 4.47
C THR A 142 -29.58 6.74 3.40
N SER A 143 -30.83 7.20 3.33
CA SER A 143 -31.77 6.87 2.25
C SER A 143 -31.96 8.07 1.33
N ARG A 144 -32.18 7.82 0.04
CA ARG A 144 -32.39 8.87 -0.96
C ARG A 144 -33.78 8.74 -1.56
N SER A 145 -34.72 9.48 -0.97
CA SER A 145 -36.11 9.57 -1.42
C SER A 145 -36.26 10.62 -2.54
N HIS A 146 -37.43 10.65 -3.19
CA HIS A 146 -37.82 11.74 -4.09
C HIS A 146 -37.78 13.11 -3.37
N ASP A 147 -38.08 13.13 -2.06
CA ASP A 147 -38.06 14.32 -1.21
C ASP A 147 -36.64 14.68 -0.70
N GLY A 148 -35.62 13.90 -1.08
CA GLY A 148 -34.20 14.20 -0.81
C GLY A 148 -33.48 13.19 0.09
N LEU A 149 -32.32 13.61 0.61
CA LEU A 149 -31.46 12.80 1.46
C LEU A 149 -32.04 12.72 2.88
N HIS A 150 -32.45 11.51 3.28
CA HIS A 150 -32.93 11.19 4.61
C HIS A 150 -31.80 10.50 5.38
N VAL A 151 -31.62 10.88 6.65
CA VAL A 151 -30.50 10.45 7.49
C VAL A 151 -31.07 9.91 8.80
N TYR A 152 -30.86 8.61 9.05
CA TYR A 152 -31.31 7.89 10.24
C TYR A 152 -30.11 7.66 11.16
N ASP A 153 -30.23 8.09 12.42
CA ASP A 153 -29.16 8.13 13.43
C ASP A 153 -29.46 7.22 14.64
N ASP A 154 -30.43 6.33 14.46
CA ASP A 154 -31.12 5.52 15.47
C ASP A 154 -30.15 4.65 16.29
N PHE A 155 -29.04 4.23 15.68
CA PHE A 155 -27.93 3.55 16.36
C PHE A 155 -27.25 4.47 17.39
N ARG A 156 -26.93 5.71 17.02
CA ARG A 156 -26.30 6.66 17.94
C ARG A 156 -27.28 7.16 18.99
N GLU A 157 -28.56 7.30 18.66
CA GLU A 157 -29.60 7.60 19.65
C GLU A 157 -29.77 6.46 20.66
N SER A 158 -29.93 5.22 20.21
CA SER A 158 -30.09 4.06 21.10
C SER A 158 -28.85 3.79 21.97
N TYR A 159 -27.64 3.89 21.42
CA TYR A 159 -26.40 3.84 22.23
C TYR A 159 -26.28 5.01 23.21
N ALA A 160 -26.71 6.23 22.83
CA ALA A 160 -26.72 7.38 23.74
C ALA A 160 -27.78 7.24 24.84
N TRP A 161 -28.97 6.70 24.54
CA TRP A 161 -29.98 6.38 25.55
C TRP A 161 -29.42 5.40 26.57
N LEU A 162 -28.86 4.28 26.09
CA LEU A 162 -28.30 3.23 26.92
C LEU A 162 -27.17 3.76 27.83
N ARG A 163 -26.33 4.67 27.31
CA ARG A 163 -25.24 5.32 28.05
C ARG A 163 -25.70 6.19 29.23
N HIS A 164 -26.83 6.86 29.11
CA HIS A 164 -27.29 7.89 30.08
C HIS A 164 -28.45 7.43 30.98
N ASN A 165 -29.13 6.31 30.66
CA ASN A 165 -30.34 5.86 31.35
C ASN A 165 -30.21 4.46 32.01
N THR A 166 -28.99 3.92 32.13
CA THR A 166 -28.69 2.63 32.76
C THR A 166 -27.46 2.75 33.68
N GLU A 167 -27.21 1.80 34.58
CA GLU A 167 -26.03 1.84 35.44
C GLU A 167 -24.76 1.43 34.68
N VAL A 168 -23.59 1.90 35.12
CA VAL A 168 -22.31 1.68 34.40
C VAL A 168 -21.94 0.20 34.30
N ASP A 169 -22.25 -0.58 35.33
CA ASP A 169 -21.98 -2.02 35.42
C ASP A 169 -23.04 -2.89 34.74
N ASP A 170 -24.14 -2.31 34.21
CA ASP A 170 -25.21 -3.07 33.56
C ASP A 170 -24.70 -3.79 32.31
N LYS A 171 -25.01 -5.08 32.21
CA LYS A 171 -24.61 -5.92 31.07
C LYS A 171 -25.66 -5.93 29.99
N VAL A 172 -25.19 -5.76 28.77
CA VAL A 172 -25.97 -5.68 27.53
C VAL A 172 -25.68 -6.92 26.68
N ALA A 173 -26.72 -7.68 26.36
CA ALA A 173 -26.63 -8.73 25.34
C ALA A 173 -26.98 -8.16 23.97
N SER A 174 -26.10 -8.34 23.00
CA SER A 174 -26.34 -8.07 21.58
C SER A 174 -25.84 -9.26 20.77
N TRP A 175 -26.09 -9.25 19.46
CA TRP A 175 -25.29 -10.08 18.55
C TRP A 175 -23.84 -9.57 18.49
N TRP A 176 -22.89 -10.44 18.12
CA TRP A 176 -21.45 -10.18 18.27
C TRP A 176 -20.93 -9.01 17.43
N ASP A 177 -21.51 -8.81 16.23
CA ASP A 177 -21.25 -7.68 15.33
C ASP A 177 -21.30 -6.31 16.07
N TYR A 178 -22.27 -6.16 16.97
CA TYR A 178 -22.55 -4.91 17.69
C TYR A 178 -21.74 -4.74 18.98
N GLY A 179 -20.97 -5.75 19.41
CA GLY A 179 -20.26 -5.72 20.69
C GLY A 179 -19.30 -4.54 20.80
N TYR A 180 -18.44 -4.33 19.78
CA TYR A 180 -17.52 -3.19 19.75
C TYR A 180 -18.24 -1.83 19.68
N GLN A 181 -19.34 -1.72 18.91
CA GLN A 181 -20.12 -0.48 18.83
C GLN A 181 -20.75 -0.13 20.19
N THR A 182 -21.38 -1.11 20.83
CA THR A 182 -22.01 -0.96 22.15
C THR A 182 -20.98 -0.57 23.21
N THR A 183 -19.83 -1.24 23.27
CA THR A 183 -18.74 -0.88 24.19
C THR A 183 -18.21 0.53 23.93
N ALA A 184 -17.95 0.91 22.66
CA ALA A 184 -17.35 2.20 22.34
C ALA A 184 -18.31 3.40 22.46
N MET A 185 -19.59 3.22 22.13
CA MET A 185 -20.56 4.32 22.07
C MET A 185 -21.41 4.39 23.34
N ALA A 186 -22.00 3.26 23.76
CA ALA A 186 -22.82 3.19 24.97
C ALA A 186 -22.00 3.11 26.26
N ASN A 187 -20.74 2.66 26.19
CA ASN A 187 -19.87 2.45 27.36
C ASN A 187 -20.54 1.51 28.38
N ARG A 188 -20.85 0.29 27.94
CA ARG A 188 -21.44 -0.79 28.78
C ARG A 188 -20.76 -2.13 28.52
N THR A 189 -20.88 -3.02 29.50
CA THR A 189 -20.33 -4.38 29.45
C THR A 189 -21.15 -5.23 28.47
N VAL A 190 -20.49 -5.81 27.47
CA VAL A 190 -21.12 -6.71 26.50
C VAL A 190 -20.82 -8.18 26.80
N ILE A 191 -21.76 -9.06 26.48
CA ILE A 191 -21.59 -10.51 26.67
C ILE A 191 -20.73 -11.14 25.56
N VAL A 192 -20.90 -10.71 24.31
CA VAL A 192 -20.14 -11.20 23.14
C VAL A 192 -19.59 -10.04 22.32
N ASP A 193 -18.43 -10.25 21.72
CA ASP A 193 -17.70 -9.22 20.99
C ASP A 193 -17.28 -9.67 19.58
N ASN A 194 -16.85 -8.71 18.78
CA ASN A 194 -16.41 -8.89 17.40
C ASN A 194 -14.95 -9.42 17.31
N ASN A 195 -14.42 -9.98 18.40
CA ASN A 195 -13.15 -10.72 18.41
C ASN A 195 -13.39 -12.22 18.16
N THR A 196 -14.58 -12.73 18.50
CA THR A 196 -15.06 -14.10 18.20
C THR A 196 -14.21 -15.27 18.75
N TRP A 197 -13.33 -15.00 19.71
CA TRP A 197 -12.37 -15.98 20.24
C TRP A 197 -13.00 -17.19 20.98
N ASN A 198 -14.24 -17.03 21.48
CA ASN A 198 -14.97 -18.06 22.22
C ASN A 198 -16.33 -18.36 21.55
N ASN A 199 -16.31 -19.30 20.60
CA ASN A 199 -17.50 -19.76 19.87
C ASN A 199 -18.60 -20.34 20.78
N THR A 200 -18.24 -20.93 21.93
CA THR A 200 -19.24 -21.47 22.88
C THR A 200 -20.08 -20.34 23.48
N HIS A 201 -19.47 -19.20 23.80
CA HIS A 201 -20.21 -18.05 24.35
C HIS A 201 -21.16 -17.43 23.32
N ILE A 202 -20.72 -17.35 22.06
CA ILE A 202 -21.58 -16.92 20.93
C ILE A 202 -22.73 -17.91 20.73
N ALA A 203 -22.48 -19.22 20.81
CA ALA A 203 -23.52 -20.24 20.74
C ALA A 203 -24.52 -20.13 21.90
N THR A 204 -24.10 -19.76 23.12
CA THR A 204 -25.01 -19.51 24.25
C THR A 204 -25.94 -18.31 23.97
N VAL A 205 -25.40 -17.18 23.50
CA VAL A 205 -26.22 -16.00 23.14
C VAL A 205 -27.14 -16.29 21.96
N GLY A 206 -26.66 -16.98 20.92
CA GLY A 206 -27.47 -17.41 19.79
C GLY A 206 -28.58 -18.39 20.18
N THR A 207 -28.33 -19.28 21.15
CA THR A 207 -29.33 -20.17 21.74
C THR A 207 -30.39 -19.37 22.49
N ALA A 208 -30.00 -18.38 23.29
CA ALA A 208 -30.95 -17.51 23.99
C ALA A 208 -31.83 -16.72 22.99
N MET A 209 -31.23 -16.14 21.95
CA MET A 209 -31.94 -15.37 20.91
C MET A 209 -32.83 -16.22 19.98
N SER A 210 -32.71 -17.55 20.00
CA SER A 210 -33.54 -18.47 19.20
C SER A 210 -34.43 -19.40 20.05
N SER A 211 -34.40 -19.27 21.38
CA SER A 211 -35.24 -20.05 22.30
C SER A 211 -36.57 -19.36 22.59
N PRO A 212 -37.61 -20.12 22.99
CA PRO A 212 -38.81 -19.54 23.61
C PRO A 212 -38.43 -18.73 24.86
N GLU A 213 -39.21 -17.67 25.14
CA GLU A 213 -38.95 -16.65 26.17
C GLU A 213 -38.46 -17.23 27.51
N LYS A 214 -39.08 -18.29 28.03
CA LYS A 214 -38.66 -18.93 29.28
C LYS A 214 -37.20 -19.44 29.23
N GLY A 215 -36.82 -20.14 28.16
CA GLY A 215 -35.46 -20.66 28.00
C GLY A 215 -34.45 -19.55 27.73
N ALA A 216 -34.85 -18.53 26.96
CA ALA A 216 -34.05 -17.32 26.75
C ALA A 216 -33.78 -16.58 28.08
N TRP A 217 -34.81 -16.43 28.91
CA TRP A 217 -34.73 -15.79 30.23
C TRP A 217 -33.83 -16.57 31.19
N GLU A 218 -33.97 -17.90 31.28
CA GLU A 218 -33.09 -18.75 32.11
C GLU A 218 -31.61 -18.57 31.73
N ILE A 219 -31.29 -18.49 30.43
CA ILE A 219 -29.93 -18.23 29.94
C ILE A 219 -29.47 -16.79 30.25
N PHE A 220 -30.23 -15.76 29.87
CA PHE A 220 -29.82 -14.36 30.08
C PHE A 220 -29.71 -14.00 31.57
N ASN A 221 -30.57 -14.56 32.43
CA ASN A 221 -30.48 -14.41 33.88
C ASN A 221 -29.23 -15.11 34.44
N SER A 222 -28.83 -16.27 33.91
CA SER A 222 -27.57 -16.95 34.32
C SER A 222 -26.29 -16.17 33.94
N LEU A 223 -26.38 -15.30 32.92
CA LEU A 223 -25.30 -14.40 32.50
C LEU A 223 -25.36 -13.02 33.19
N ASP A 224 -26.38 -12.78 34.02
CA ASP A 224 -26.70 -11.50 34.66
C ASP A 224 -26.71 -10.34 33.64
N VAL A 225 -27.52 -10.54 32.59
CA VAL A 225 -27.86 -9.54 31.57
C VAL A 225 -29.04 -8.69 32.07
N LYS A 226 -28.96 -7.37 31.90
CA LYS A 226 -30.05 -6.44 32.22
C LYS A 226 -30.80 -5.95 30.99
N TYR A 227 -30.10 -5.75 29.87
CA TYR A 227 -30.67 -5.22 28.63
C TYR A 227 -30.31 -6.12 27.45
N VAL A 228 -31.25 -6.28 26.51
CA VAL A 228 -31.03 -6.98 25.24
C VAL A 228 -31.21 -5.98 24.10
N LEU A 229 -30.16 -5.78 23.30
CA LEU A 229 -30.16 -4.93 22.13
C LEU A 229 -30.46 -5.78 20.88
N VAL A 230 -31.56 -5.47 20.20
CA VAL A 230 -31.96 -6.08 18.93
C VAL A 230 -32.18 -4.97 17.91
N VAL A 231 -31.53 -5.09 16.75
CA VAL A 231 -31.75 -4.19 15.61
C VAL A 231 -32.92 -4.73 14.78
N PHE A 232 -33.91 -3.89 14.54
CA PHE A 232 -35.06 -4.19 13.68
C PHE A 232 -35.19 -3.13 12.59
N GLY A 233 -35.45 -3.57 11.36
CA GLY A 233 -35.59 -2.72 10.17
C GLY A 233 -36.47 -3.39 9.13
N GLY A 234 -37.73 -3.62 9.50
CA GLY A 234 -38.79 -4.15 8.63
C GLY A 234 -39.89 -3.12 8.34
#